data_AF-A1S0D2-F1
#
_entry.id   AF-A1S0D2-F1
#
_cell.length_a   1.000
_cell.length_b   1.000
_cell.length_c   1.000
_cell.angle_alpha   90.00
_cell.angle_beta   90.00
_cell.angle_gamma   90.00
#
_symmetry.space_group_name_H-M   'P 1'
#
loop_
_entity.id
_entity.type
_entity.pdbx_description
1 polymer ?
#
loop_
_entity_poly.entity_id
_entity_poly.type
_entity_poly.pdbx_seq_one_letter_code
_entity_poly.pdbx_strand_id
1 'polypeptide(L)'
;MDRADFARDAARVLEVARRIGVVDVGRLSAETGIPEGRVKLILLMLRDAGILSEEGLACSESACASCPLRAVCTARGGAKIYVRLRKEP
;
A
#
# COMPACT_ATOMS: atom_id res chain seq x y z
N MET A 1 0.96 -21.74 8.56
CA MET A 1 0.06 -20.57 8.52
C MET A 1 -1.25 -21.05 7.95
N ASP A 2 -2.35 -20.86 8.67
CA ASP A 2 -3.64 -21.36 8.23
C ASP A 2 -4.19 -20.52 7.06
N ARG A 3 -4.77 -21.19 6.04
CA ARG A 3 -5.34 -20.50 4.88
C ARG A 3 -6.51 -19.59 5.27
N ALA A 4 -7.29 -19.97 6.29
CA ALA A 4 -8.43 -19.19 6.74
C ALA A 4 -8.01 -17.89 7.43
N ASP A 5 -6.92 -17.92 8.21
CA ASP A 5 -6.37 -16.73 8.85
C ASP A 5 -5.85 -15.72 7.82
N PHE A 6 -5.20 -16.20 6.77
CA PHE A 6 -4.73 -15.32 5.70
C PHE A 6 -5.88 -14.66 4.94
N ALA A 7 -6.92 -15.44 4.61
CA ALA A 7 -8.09 -14.91 3.89
C ALA A 7 -8.82 -13.84 4.71
N ARG A 8 -8.96 -14.04 6.03
CA ARG A 8 -9.56 -13.05 6.94
C ARG A 8 -8.77 -11.75 6.97
N ASP A 9 -7.45 -11.84 7.07
CA ASP A 9 -6.59 -10.67 7.10
C ASP A 9 -6.57 -9.93 5.77
N ALA A 10 -6.56 -10.67 4.65
CA ALA A 10 -6.65 -10.09 3.32
C ALA A 10 -7.96 -9.32 3.14
N ALA A 11 -9.09 -9.88 3.58
CA ALA A 11 -10.39 -9.21 3.54
C ALA A 11 -10.37 -7.91 4.37
N ARG A 12 -9.79 -7.95 5.56
CA ARG A 12 -9.70 -6.78 6.45
C ARG A 12 -8.81 -5.68 5.88
N VAL A 13 -7.66 -6.03 5.31
CA VAL A 13 -6.79 -5.08 4.59
C VAL A 13 -7.52 -4.47 3.41
N LEU A 14 -8.24 -5.28 2.63
CA LEU A 14 -8.98 -4.82 1.46
C LEU A 14 -10.11 -3.85 1.85
N GLU A 15 -10.89 -4.16 2.88
CA GLU A 15 -11.98 -3.32 3.40
C GLU A 15 -11.44 -1.95 3.83
N VAL A 16 -10.38 -1.93 4.63
CA VAL A 16 -9.74 -0.70 5.09
C VAL A 16 -9.19 0.09 3.90
N ALA A 17 -8.54 -0.59 2.95
CA ALA A 17 -8.05 0.04 1.72
C ALA A 17 -9.18 0.65 0.87
N ARG A 18 -10.36 0.01 0.78
CA ARG A 18 -11.54 0.57 0.08
C ARG A 18 -12.01 1.88 0.72
N ARG A 19 -12.02 1.92 2.06
CA ARG A 19 -12.52 3.06 2.83
C ARG A 19 -11.64 4.30 2.69
N ILE A 20 -10.32 4.13 2.64
CA ILE A 20 -9.34 5.23 2.66
C ILE A 20 -8.70 5.51 1.28
N GLY A 21 -8.90 4.63 0.30
CA GLY A 21 -8.56 4.82 -1.10
C GLY A 21 -7.10 4.56 -1.44
N VAL A 22 -6.19 5.41 -0.94
CA VAL A 22 -4.75 5.33 -1.19
C VAL A 22 -4.04 5.09 0.14
N VAL A 23 -3.32 3.97 0.24
CA VAL A 23 -2.72 3.57 1.52
C VAL A 23 -1.30 3.07 1.41
N ASP A 24 -0.49 3.50 2.37
CA ASP A 24 0.80 2.90 2.69
C ASP A 24 0.65 1.75 3.71
N VAL A 25 1.66 0.89 3.77
CA VAL A 25 1.71 -0.31 4.63
C VAL A 25 1.56 0.03 6.11
N GLY A 26 2.18 1.11 6.58
CA GLY A 26 2.17 1.49 7.99
C GLY A 26 0.79 1.93 8.45
N ARG A 27 0.11 2.74 7.64
CA ARG A 27 -1.28 3.14 7.92
C ARG A 27 -2.24 1.94 7.90
N LEU A 28 -2.09 1.02 6.95
CA LEU A 28 -2.89 -0.21 6.94
C LEU A 28 -2.61 -1.07 8.17
N SER A 29 -1.36 -1.18 8.60
CA SER A 29 -1.01 -1.91 9.82
C SER A 29 -1.68 -1.29 11.05
N ALA A 30 -1.62 0.04 11.19
CA ALA A 30 -2.22 0.76 12.32
C ALA A 30 -3.76 0.59 12.36
N GLU A 31 -4.44 0.69 11.21
CA GLU A 31 -5.90 0.58 11.12
C GLU A 31 -6.41 -0.86 11.28
N THR A 32 -5.67 -1.83 10.74
CA THR A 32 -6.09 -3.24 10.76
C THR A 32 -5.63 -3.98 12.02
N GLY A 33 -4.59 -3.49 12.70
CA GLY A 33 -3.88 -4.18 13.77
C GLY A 33 -3.00 -5.34 13.26
N ILE A 34 -2.87 -5.50 11.94
CA ILE A 34 -2.08 -6.56 11.32
C ILE A 34 -0.62 -6.10 11.21
N PRO A 35 0.39 -6.94 11.51
CA PRO A 35 1.79 -6.57 11.38
C PRO A 35 2.17 -6.12 9.96
N GLU A 36 3.02 -5.09 9.84
CA GLU A 36 3.44 -4.52 8.55
C GLU A 36 3.96 -5.56 7.55
N GLY A 37 4.75 -6.53 7.99
CA GLY A 37 5.26 -7.60 7.12
C GLY A 37 4.13 -8.45 6.51
N ARG A 38 3.05 -8.67 7.27
CA ARG A 38 1.88 -9.42 6.83
C ARG A 38 0.99 -8.59 5.92
N VAL A 39 0.80 -7.31 6.22
CA VAL A 39 0.14 -6.35 5.32
C VAL A 39 0.88 -6.28 3.98
N LYS A 40 2.21 -6.15 3.99
CA LYS A 40 3.04 -6.11 2.78
C LYS A 40 2.86 -7.35 1.91
N LEU A 41 2.86 -8.54 2.52
CA LEU A 41 2.63 -9.80 1.82
C LEU A 41 1.24 -9.84 1.16
N ILE A 42 0.20 -9.45 1.90
CA ILE A 42 -1.18 -9.37 1.40
C ILE A 42 -1.26 -8.42 0.19
N LEU A 43 -0.69 -7.23 0.29
CA LEU A 43 -0.70 -6.24 -0.79
C LEU A 43 0.04 -6.74 -2.04
N LEU A 44 1.18 -7.41 -1.87
CA LEU A 44 1.90 -8.05 -2.98
C LEU A 44 1.02 -9.09 -3.68
N MET A 45 0.38 -9.98 -2.92
CA MET A 45 -0.49 -11.01 -3.50
C MET A 45 -1.71 -10.41 -4.21
N LEU A 46 -2.32 -9.36 -3.66
CA LEU A 46 -3.45 -8.67 -4.29
C LEU A 46 -3.03 -7.90 -5.55
N ARG A 47 -1.80 -7.38 -5.60
CA ARG A 47 -1.22 -6.77 -6.80
C ARG A 47 -0.95 -7.81 -7.89
N ASP A 48 -0.31 -8.93 -7.53
CA ASP A 48 -0.03 -10.04 -8.45
C ASP A 48 -1.34 -10.68 -8.97
N ALA A 49 -2.40 -10.69 -8.17
CA ALA A 49 -3.75 -11.07 -8.61
C ALA A 49 -4.47 -10.01 -9.47
N GLY A 50 -3.86 -8.84 -9.69
CA GLY A 50 -4.43 -7.75 -10.50
C GLY A 50 -5.56 -6.95 -9.84
N ILE A 51 -5.83 -7.18 -8.55
CA ILE A 51 -6.90 -6.50 -7.78
C ILE A 51 -6.47 -5.07 -7.42
N LEU A 52 -5.19 -4.91 -7.05
CA LEU A 52 -4.58 -3.64 -6.72
C LEU A 52 -3.61 -3.23 -7.81
N SER A 53 -3.56 -1.94 -8.10
CA SER A 53 -2.49 -1.35 -8.91
C SER A 53 -1.57 -0.53 -8.01
N GLU A 54 -0.27 -0.70 -8.20
CA GLU A 54 0.74 0.09 -7.51
C GLU A 54 0.80 1.48 -8.17
N GLU A 55 0.29 2.52 -7.51
CA GLU A 55 0.50 3.92 -7.90
C GLU A 55 1.79 4.41 -7.24
N GLY A 56 2.93 4.02 -7.79
CA GLY A 56 4.21 4.55 -7.34
C GLY A 56 4.34 6.04 -7.70
N LEU A 57 4.08 6.96 -6.76
CA LEU A 57 4.80 8.24 -6.71
C LEU A 57 6.20 7.98 -6.13
N ALA A 58 6.96 7.12 -6.81
CA ALA A 58 8.34 6.84 -6.46
C ALA A 58 9.22 7.81 -7.24
N CYS A 59 9.45 8.99 -6.66
CA CYS A 59 10.57 9.80 -7.09
C CYS A 59 11.84 9.06 -6.71
N SER A 60 12.78 8.89 -7.66
CA SER A 60 14.12 8.40 -7.31
C SER A 60 14.75 9.32 -6.25
N GLU A 61 15.60 8.79 -5.38
CA GLU A 61 16.27 9.60 -4.36
C GLU A 61 16.99 10.82 -4.96
N SER A 62 17.59 10.64 -6.13
CA SER A 62 18.23 11.70 -6.92
C SER A 62 17.23 12.79 -7.36
N ALA A 63 16.01 12.41 -7.77
CA ALA A 63 14.95 13.34 -8.12
C ALA A 63 14.39 14.04 -6.86
N CYS A 64 14.29 13.33 -5.73
CA CYS A 64 13.88 13.93 -4.46
C CYS A 64 14.88 14.97 -3.93
N ALA A 65 16.18 14.73 -4.07
CA ALA A 65 17.22 15.65 -3.63
C ALA A 65 17.15 17.02 -4.34
N SER A 66 16.74 17.01 -5.61
CA SER A 66 16.69 18.20 -6.48
C SER A 66 15.28 18.78 -6.63
N CYS A 67 14.26 18.19 -6.00
CA CYS A 67 12.87 18.62 -6.18
C CYS A 67 12.59 19.92 -5.40
N PRO A 68 12.09 21.00 -6.05
CA PRO A 68 11.75 22.25 -5.36
C PRO A 68 10.60 22.08 -4.36
N LEU A 69 9.77 21.05 -4.52
CA LEU A 69 8.70 20.71 -3.59
C LEU A 69 9.18 19.79 -2.45
N ARG A 70 10.48 19.45 -2.36
CA ARG A 70 11.02 18.55 -1.33
C ARG A 70 10.60 18.96 0.07
N ALA A 71 10.62 20.26 0.38
CA ALA A 71 10.27 20.79 1.70
C ALA A 71 8.83 20.42 2.14
N VAL A 72 7.90 20.29 1.19
CA VAL A 72 6.46 20.07 1.44
C VAL A 72 5.94 18.72 0.93
N CYS A 73 6.75 17.98 0.16
CA CYS A 73 6.38 16.70 -0.43
C CYS A 73 6.44 15.55 0.59
N THR A 74 5.36 14.77 0.70
CA THR A 74 5.20 13.64 1.62
C THR A 74 5.62 12.29 1.01
N ALA A 75 5.95 12.28 -0.29
CA ALA A 75 6.39 11.11 -1.06
C ALA A 75 7.92 11.04 -1.23
N ARG A 76 8.68 11.45 -0.20
CA ARG A 76 10.16 11.44 -0.24
C ARG A 76 10.71 10.01 -0.25
N GLY A 77 11.56 9.70 -1.23
CA GLY A 77 12.65 8.72 -1.16
C GLY A 77 12.30 7.30 -0.71
N GLY A 78 11.04 6.89 -0.79
CA GLY A 78 10.60 5.60 -0.31
C GLY A 78 9.76 4.93 -1.37
N ALA A 79 10.03 3.65 -1.63
CA ALA A 79 9.11 2.75 -2.30
C ALA A 79 7.85 2.58 -1.41
N LYS A 80 7.02 3.61 -1.37
CA LYS A 80 5.69 3.54 -0.77
C LYS A 80 4.80 2.88 -1.80
N ILE A 81 4.45 1.64 -1.53
CA ILE A 81 3.44 0.92 -2.32
C ILE A 81 2.11 1.59 -1.99
N TYR A 82 1.72 2.56 -2.81
CA TYR A 82 0.36 3.07 -2.79
C TYR A 82 -0.48 2.13 -3.63
N VAL A 83 -1.44 1.47 -3.00
CA VAL A 83 -2.39 0.63 -3.72
C VAL A 83 -3.65 1.41 -4.00
N ARG A 84 -4.06 1.46 -5.26
CA ARG A 84 -5.41 1.86 -5.65
C ARG A 84 -6.17 0.61 -6.06
N LEU A 85 -7.41 0.49 -5.59
CA LEU A 85 -8.33 -0.52 -6.10
C LEU A 85 -8.64 -0.20 -7.56
N ARG A 86 -8.47 -1.18 -8.45
CA ARG A 86 -9.06 -1.05 -9.78
C ARG A 86 -10.57 -0.94 -9.60
N LYS A 87 -11.19 0.07 -10.22
CA LYS A 87 -12.64 0.02 -10.45
C LYS A 87 -12.87 -1.20 -11.34
N GLU A 88 -13.75 -2.10 -10.90
CA GLU A 88 -14.30 -3.13 -11.79
C GLU A 88 -14.89 -2.45 -13.04
N PRO A 89 -14.70 -3.01 -14.24
CA PRO A 89 -15.26 -2.48 -15.49
C PRO A 89 -16.79 -2.51 -15.50
#